data_AF-R6ZHF1-F1
#
_entry.id   AF-R6ZHF1-F1
#
_cell.length_a   1.000
_cell.length_b   1.000
_cell.length_c   1.000
_cell.angle_alpha   90.00
_cell.angle_beta   90.00
_cell.angle_gamma   90.00
#
_symmetry.space_group_name_H-M   'P 1'
#
loop_
_entity.id
_entity.type
_entity.pdbx_description
1 polymer ?
#
loop_
_entity_poly.entity_id
_entity_poly.type
_entity_poly.pdbx_seq_one_letter_code
_entity_poly.pdbx_strand_id
1 'polypeptide(L)'
;MRRKIPKSSREEINRISADKQDRILRHLSEVGALTIKKAAEDLGLTHSDARNQFGNLRVKNAIDCVGRCKDGYLYTIHRDNAKSYREQLEEIQEDEAIWPETIARFRKHAAPGAVYHYRDEDGARKRTKVTDTRYPHICLFDNGQAYSWADVIRCSRAGVNTLGEWPK
;
A
#
# COMPACT_ATOMS: atom_id res chain seq x y z
N MET A 1 26.70 -28.99 38.11
CA MET A 1 27.70 -28.24 37.30
C MET A 1 26.99 -27.55 36.14
N ARG A 2 26.87 -26.21 36.14
CA ARG A 2 26.39 -25.46 34.97
C ARG A 2 27.50 -25.49 33.91
N ARG A 3 27.29 -26.20 32.79
CA ARG A 3 28.20 -26.15 31.64
C ARG A 3 28.25 -24.69 31.16
N LYS A 4 29.42 -24.05 31.26
CA LYS A 4 29.67 -22.76 30.61
C LYS A 4 29.59 -22.99 29.11
N ILE A 5 28.55 -22.45 28.47
CA ILE A 5 28.45 -22.44 27.01
C ILE A 5 29.64 -21.60 26.50
N PRO A 6 30.50 -22.12 25.61
CA PRO A 6 31.58 -21.33 25.03
C PRO A 6 31.00 -20.10 24.32
N LYS A 7 31.54 -18.92 24.57
CA LYS A 7 31.22 -17.75 23.75
C LYS A 7 31.86 -17.99 22.37
N SER A 8 31.05 -18.29 21.37
CA SER A 8 31.51 -18.32 19.98
C SER A 8 32.21 -17.02 19.63
N SER A 9 33.28 -17.12 18.84
CA SER A 9 34.01 -15.95 18.39
C SER A 9 33.10 -15.09 17.51
N ARG A 10 33.36 -13.78 17.45
CA ARG A 10 32.60 -12.86 16.61
C ARG A 10 32.62 -13.28 15.12
N GLU A 11 33.72 -13.88 14.69
CA GLU A 11 33.90 -14.42 13.34
C GLU A 11 32.99 -15.63 13.08
N GLU A 12 32.89 -16.54 14.05
CA GLU A 12 32.03 -17.72 13.95
C GLU A 12 30.55 -17.33 13.89
N ILE A 13 30.14 -16.35 14.71
CA ILE A 13 28.78 -15.79 14.68
C ILE A 13 28.48 -15.16 13.31
N ASN A 14 29.43 -14.39 12.76
CA ASN A 14 29.27 -13.77 11.45
C ASN A 14 29.16 -14.81 10.32
N ARG A 15 29.98 -15.87 10.37
CA ARG A 15 29.91 -16.98 9.39
C ARG A 15 28.55 -17.68 9.44
N ILE A 16 28.08 -18.06 10.64
CA ILE A 16 26.76 -18.70 10.81
C ILE A 16 25.63 -17.78 10.30
N SER A 17 25.75 -16.47 10.55
CA SER A 17 24.78 -15.48 10.08
C SER A 17 24.78 -15.38 8.54
N ALA A 18 25.95 -15.37 7.90
CA ALA A 18 26.09 -15.36 6.45
C ALA A 18 25.50 -16.63 5.80
N ASP A 19 25.79 -17.81 6.35
CA ASP A 19 25.24 -19.08 5.84
C ASP A 19 23.71 -19.09 5.89
N LYS A 20 23.11 -18.53 6.94
CA LYS A 20 21.64 -18.38 7.04
C LYS A 20 21.08 -17.40 6.02
N GLN A 21 21.78 -16.30 5.78
CA GLN A 21 21.39 -15.31 4.77
C GLN A 21 21.42 -15.91 3.37
N ASP A 22 22.47 -16.69 3.04
CA ASP A 22 22.58 -17.39 1.76
C ASP A 22 21.46 -18.42 1.56
N ARG A 23 21.11 -19.17 2.62
CA ARG A 23 19.98 -20.10 2.57
C ARG A 23 18.65 -19.39 2.31
N ILE A 24 18.43 -18.22 2.93
CA ILE A 24 17.22 -17.40 2.70
C ILE A 24 17.19 -16.89 1.27
N LEU A 25 18.29 -16.34 0.76
CA LEU A 25 18.38 -15.83 -0.61
C LEU A 25 18.14 -16.94 -1.63
N ARG A 26 18.74 -18.12 -1.43
CA ARG A 26 18.51 -19.28 -2.29
C ARG A 26 17.04 -19.70 -2.32
N HIS A 27 16.39 -19.78 -1.16
CA HIS A 27 14.97 -20.12 -1.05
C HIS A 27 14.08 -19.12 -1.78
N LEU A 28 14.36 -17.81 -1.62
CA LEU A 28 13.64 -16.76 -2.36
C LEU A 28 13.86 -16.85 -3.87
N SER A 29 15.04 -17.29 -4.31
CA SER A 29 15.32 -17.51 -5.74
C SER A 29 14.52 -18.69 -6.31
N GLU A 30 14.32 -19.74 -5.52
CA GLU A 30 13.69 -20.98 -5.97
C GLU A 30 12.15 -20.89 -5.91
N VAL A 31 11.59 -20.30 -4.86
CA VAL A 31 10.14 -20.28 -4.59
C VAL A 31 9.50 -18.94 -4.95
N GLY A 32 10.28 -17.87 -5.06
CA GLY A 32 9.78 -16.52 -5.30
C GLY A 32 9.44 -15.78 -3.99
N ALA A 33 8.48 -14.86 -4.06
CA ALA A 33 8.19 -13.95 -2.95
C ALA A 33 7.54 -14.67 -1.76
N LEU A 34 8.09 -14.48 -0.55
CA LEU A 34 7.65 -15.18 0.66
C LEU A 34 7.61 -14.26 1.89
N THR A 35 6.86 -14.67 2.91
CA THR A 35 6.85 -14.00 4.22
C THR A 35 7.99 -14.50 5.11
N ILE A 36 8.39 -13.70 6.09
CA ILE A 36 9.37 -14.10 7.12
C ILE A 36 8.91 -15.37 7.85
N LYS A 37 7.60 -15.44 8.16
CA LYS A 37 7.01 -16.60 8.83
C LYS A 37 7.16 -17.87 7.98
N LYS A 38 6.81 -17.79 6.69
CA LYS A 38 6.92 -18.93 5.78
C LYS A 38 8.37 -19.36 5.57
N ALA A 39 9.29 -18.42 5.39
CA ALA A 39 10.73 -18.71 5.30
C ALA A 39 11.28 -19.34 6.58
N ALA A 40 10.81 -18.92 7.76
CA ALA A 40 11.21 -19.52 9.03
C ALA A 40 10.75 -20.99 9.14
N GLU A 41 9.50 -21.27 8.77
CA GLU A 41 8.94 -22.63 8.73
C GLU A 41 9.71 -23.52 7.75
N ASP A 42 9.90 -23.07 6.51
CA ASP A 42 10.52 -23.87 5.44
C ASP A 42 12.01 -24.15 5.72
N LEU A 43 12.73 -23.21 6.34
CA LEU A 43 14.17 -23.33 6.59
C LEU A 43 14.51 -23.87 7.99
N GLY A 44 13.50 -24.16 8.81
CA GLY A 44 13.67 -24.61 10.20
C GLY A 44 14.34 -23.57 11.09
N LEU A 45 14.09 -22.28 10.84
CA LEU A 45 14.61 -21.17 11.64
C LEU A 45 13.58 -20.75 12.69
N THR A 46 14.05 -20.20 13.81
CA THR A 46 13.13 -19.50 14.71
C THR A 46 12.64 -18.21 14.03
N HIS A 47 11.39 -17.81 14.31
CA HIS A 47 10.85 -16.57 13.75
C HIS A 47 11.71 -15.34 14.09
N SER A 48 12.30 -15.28 15.30
CA SER A 48 13.20 -14.20 15.71
C SER A 48 14.49 -14.15 14.89
N ASP A 49 15.10 -15.32 14.66
CA ASP A 49 16.32 -15.43 13.84
C ASP A 49 16.03 -15.06 12.39
N ALA A 50 14.96 -15.61 11.80
CA ALA A 50 14.51 -15.24 10.46
C ALA A 50 14.27 -13.73 10.33
N ARG A 51 13.55 -13.12 11.29
CA ARG A 51 13.32 -11.67 11.31
C ARG A 51 14.62 -10.87 11.31
N ASN A 52 15.60 -11.26 12.13
CA ASN A 52 16.89 -10.58 12.18
C ASN A 52 17.65 -10.71 10.85
N GLN A 53 17.66 -11.91 10.25
CA GLN A 53 18.35 -12.11 8.98
C GLN A 53 17.69 -11.35 7.82
N PHE A 54 16.35 -11.34 7.74
CA PHE A 54 15.63 -10.52 6.77
C PHE A 54 15.92 -9.02 6.99
N GLY A 55 15.99 -8.56 8.24
CA GLY A 55 16.39 -7.18 8.56
C GLY A 55 17.79 -6.85 8.01
N ASN A 56 18.76 -7.73 8.22
CA ASN A 56 20.12 -7.56 7.70
C ASN A 56 20.16 -7.57 6.17
N LEU A 57 19.43 -8.48 5.51
CA LEU A 57 19.35 -8.56 4.06
C LEU A 57 18.73 -7.30 3.44
N ARG A 58 17.71 -6.72 4.10
CA ARG A 58 17.12 -5.44 3.68
C ARG A 58 18.10 -4.28 3.79
N VAL A 59 18.86 -4.20 4.89
CA VAL A 59 19.88 -3.15 5.06
C VAL A 59 20.98 -3.27 4.00
N LYS A 60 21.27 -4.47 3.52
CA LYS A 60 22.21 -4.75 2.43
C LYS A 60 21.62 -4.57 1.04
N ASN A 61 20.36 -4.16 0.89
CA ASN A 61 19.62 -4.11 -0.37
C ASN A 61 19.66 -5.44 -1.16
N ALA A 62 19.70 -6.57 -0.45
CA ALA A 62 19.69 -7.90 -1.09
C ALA A 62 18.27 -8.41 -1.36
N ILE A 63 17.27 -7.85 -0.68
CA ILE A 63 15.85 -8.22 -0.81
C ILE A 63 14.95 -6.98 -0.75
N ASP A 64 13.84 -7.03 -1.48
CA ASP A 64 12.80 -6.00 -1.48
C ASP A 64 11.51 -6.51 -0.86
N CYS A 65 10.80 -5.63 -0.17
CA CYS A 65 9.40 -5.86 0.16
C CYS A 65 8.57 -5.55 -1.08
N VAL A 66 7.77 -6.50 -1.55
CA VAL A 66 6.98 -6.39 -2.81
C VAL A 66 5.48 -6.52 -2.58
N GLY A 67 5.05 -6.74 -1.34
CA GLY A 67 3.64 -6.95 -1.06
C GLY A 67 3.34 -7.18 0.41
N ARG A 68 2.05 -7.35 0.70
CA ARG A 68 1.56 -7.80 2.00
C ARG A 68 0.43 -8.80 1.81
N CYS A 69 0.46 -9.86 2.61
CA CYS A 69 -0.63 -10.83 2.75
C CYS A 69 -1.06 -10.93 4.22
N LYS A 70 -2.02 -11.81 4.52
CA LYS A 70 -2.53 -12.03 5.88
C LYS A 70 -1.44 -12.42 6.88
N ASP A 71 -0.43 -13.16 6.43
CA ASP A 71 0.69 -13.65 7.25
C ASP A 71 1.87 -12.67 7.33
N GLY A 72 1.78 -11.49 6.68
CA GLY A 72 2.78 -10.43 6.79
C GLY A 72 3.28 -9.90 5.44
N TYR A 73 4.43 -9.23 5.47
CA TYR A 73 5.07 -8.69 4.27
C TYR A 73 5.71 -9.78 3.42
N LEU A 74 5.57 -9.65 2.10
CA LEU A 74 6.19 -10.50 1.10
C LEU A 74 7.50 -9.88 0.66
N TYR A 75 8.56 -10.68 0.67
CA TYR A 75 9.89 -10.28 0.27
C TYR A 75 10.38 -11.13 -0.90
N THR A 76 11.15 -10.53 -1.80
CA THR A 76 11.84 -11.22 -2.89
C THR A 76 13.27 -10.71 -3.03
N ILE A 77 14.10 -11.37 -3.84
CA ILE A 77 15.47 -10.92 -4.12
C ILE A 77 15.41 -9.56 -4.82
N HIS A 78 16.29 -8.65 -4.40
CA HIS A 78 16.37 -7.32 -5.00
C HIS A 78 16.59 -7.41 -6.52
N ARG A 79 15.88 -6.59 -7.27
CA ARG A 79 16.08 -6.43 -8.71
C ARG A 79 16.15 -4.95 -9.01
N ASP A 80 17.16 -4.53 -9.77
CA ASP A 80 17.41 -3.11 -10.10
C ASP A 80 16.20 -2.40 -10.73
N ASN A 81 15.25 -3.15 -11.31
CA ASN A 81 14.04 -2.64 -11.95
C ASN A 81 12.74 -2.92 -11.19
N ALA A 82 12.79 -3.51 -9.98
CA ALA A 82 11.60 -3.81 -9.20
C ALA A 82 11.24 -2.63 -8.29
N LYS A 83 10.06 -2.03 -8.52
CA LYS A 83 9.50 -1.04 -7.59
C LYS A 83 9.23 -1.71 -6.25
N SER A 84 9.72 -1.11 -5.17
CA SER A 84 9.40 -1.54 -3.82
C SER A 84 7.89 -1.42 -3.55
N TYR A 85 7.38 -2.21 -2.62
CA TYR A 85 5.99 -2.14 -2.18
C TYR A 85 5.61 -0.75 -1.67
N ARG A 86 6.58 -0.01 -1.12
CA ARG A 86 6.37 1.37 -0.68
C ARG A 86 6.15 2.30 -1.87
N GLU A 87 7.00 2.22 -2.90
CA GLU A 87 6.83 3.01 -4.12
C GLU A 87 5.53 2.65 -4.84
N GLN A 88 5.15 1.37 -4.86
CA GLN A 88 3.86 0.94 -5.40
C GLN A 88 2.68 1.55 -4.62
N LEU A 89 2.77 1.61 -3.28
CA LEU A 89 1.73 2.25 -2.46
C LEU A 89 1.72 3.77 -2.60
N GLU A 90 2.88 4.40 -2.77
CA GLU A 90 3.00 5.84 -3.02
C GLU A 90 2.38 6.17 -4.39
N GLU A 91 2.62 5.37 -5.44
CA GLU A 91 1.96 5.53 -6.75
C GLU A 91 0.44 5.35 -6.66
N ILE A 92 -0.05 4.32 -5.96
CA ILE A 92 -1.49 4.12 -5.75
C ILE A 92 -2.10 5.31 -5.00
N GLN A 93 -1.42 5.80 -3.96
CA GLN A 93 -1.88 6.98 -3.20
C GLN A 93 -1.81 8.26 -4.02
N GLU A 94 -0.80 8.44 -4.87
CA GLU A 94 -0.69 9.59 -5.77
C GLU A 94 -1.80 9.58 -6.83
N ASP A 95 -2.13 8.41 -7.37
CA ASP A 95 -3.24 8.24 -8.31
C ASP A 95 -4.60 8.47 -7.63
N GLU A 96 -4.78 8.05 -6.38
CA GLU A 96 -6.01 8.25 -5.62
C GLU A 96 -6.14 9.65 -5.00
N ALA A 97 -5.02 10.35 -4.75
CA ALA A 97 -5.00 11.66 -4.15
C ALA A 97 -5.62 12.73 -5.07
N ILE A 98 -6.36 13.63 -4.45
CA ILE A 98 -6.95 14.79 -5.13
C ILE A 98 -6.31 16.04 -4.56
N TRP A 99 -5.23 16.46 -5.21
CA TRP A 99 -4.44 17.62 -4.81
C TRP A 99 -5.20 18.95 -4.99
N PRO A 100 -4.90 20.00 -4.21
CA PRO A 100 -5.52 21.32 -4.34
C PRO A 100 -5.44 21.91 -5.76
N GLU A 101 -4.35 21.65 -6.48
CA GLU A 101 -4.12 22.09 -7.86
C GLU A 101 -5.10 21.39 -8.82
N THR A 102 -5.38 20.11 -8.57
CA THR A 102 -6.38 19.32 -9.32
C THR A 102 -7.78 19.87 -9.07
N ILE A 103 -8.10 20.23 -7.81
CA ILE A 103 -9.36 20.90 -7.47
C ILE A 103 -9.50 22.23 -8.21
N ALA A 104 -8.47 23.07 -8.17
CA ALA A 104 -8.48 24.37 -8.84
C ALA A 104 -8.65 24.24 -10.36
N ARG A 105 -8.01 23.24 -10.99
CA ARG A 105 -8.15 22.96 -12.43
C ARG A 105 -9.55 22.46 -12.76
N PHE A 106 -10.08 21.52 -11.98
CA PHE A 106 -11.40 20.94 -12.22
C PHE A 106 -12.50 21.99 -12.08
N ARG A 107 -12.42 22.87 -11.06
CA ARG A 107 -13.36 23.98 -10.84
C ARG A 107 -13.50 24.92 -12.04
N LYS A 108 -12.42 25.15 -12.79
CA LYS A 108 -12.45 26.01 -13.99
C LYS A 108 -13.30 25.41 -15.13
N HIS A 109 -13.51 24.10 -15.13
CA HIS A 109 -14.18 23.36 -16.21
C HIS A 109 -15.52 22.74 -15.78
N ALA A 110 -15.83 22.74 -14.48
CA ALA A 110 -17.08 22.20 -13.96
C ALA A 110 -18.26 23.10 -14.33
N ALA A 111 -19.24 22.52 -15.03
CA ALA A 111 -20.44 23.22 -15.47
C ALA A 111 -21.66 22.85 -14.61
N PRO A 112 -22.51 23.84 -14.24
CA PRO A 112 -23.87 23.56 -13.80
C PRO A 112 -24.60 22.64 -14.79
N GLY A 113 -25.38 21.69 -14.26
CA GLY A 113 -26.08 20.66 -15.02
C GLY A 113 -25.33 19.33 -15.15
N ALA A 114 -24.05 19.25 -14.79
CA ALA A 114 -23.29 18.00 -14.77
C ALA A 114 -23.96 16.97 -13.83
N VAL A 115 -24.15 15.74 -14.32
CA VAL A 115 -24.91 14.69 -13.63
C VAL A 115 -23.96 13.80 -12.82
N TYR A 116 -24.31 13.57 -11.56
CA TYR A 116 -23.66 12.63 -10.66
C TYR A 116 -24.67 11.70 -10.02
N HIS A 117 -24.18 10.68 -9.30
CA HIS A 117 -25.01 9.73 -8.57
C HIS A 117 -24.73 9.80 -7.08
N TYR A 118 -25.76 9.64 -6.26
CA TYR A 118 -25.68 9.52 -4.81
C TYR A 118 -26.60 8.38 -4.36
N ARG A 119 -26.51 7.97 -3.09
CA ARG A 119 -27.52 7.08 -2.47
C ARG A 119 -28.42 7.89 -1.54
N ASP A 120 -29.71 7.68 -1.63
CA ASP A 120 -30.65 8.22 -0.65
C ASP A 120 -30.58 7.45 0.68
N GLU A 121 -31.39 7.86 1.65
CA GLU A 121 -31.43 7.27 3.00
C GLU A 121 -31.80 5.77 2.97
N ASP A 122 -32.55 5.34 1.96
CA ASP A 122 -32.93 3.94 1.73
C ASP A 122 -31.84 3.14 0.98
N GLY A 123 -30.71 3.78 0.65
CA GLY A 123 -29.59 3.18 -0.05
C GLY A 123 -29.79 3.02 -1.56
N ALA A 124 -30.87 3.56 -2.12
CA ALA A 124 -31.16 3.51 -3.54
C ALA A 124 -30.33 4.55 -4.31
N ARG A 125 -29.74 4.12 -5.43
CA ARG A 125 -28.92 4.99 -6.26
C ARG A 125 -29.80 5.97 -7.04
N LYS A 126 -29.61 7.26 -6.80
CA LYS A 126 -30.32 8.36 -7.46
C LYS A 126 -29.37 9.24 -8.25
N ARG A 127 -29.92 9.98 -9.21
CA ARG A 127 -29.20 10.97 -10.00
C ARG A 127 -29.39 12.35 -9.39
N THR A 128 -28.36 13.17 -9.45
CA THR A 128 -28.39 14.59 -9.06
C THR A 128 -27.54 15.41 -10.02
N LYS A 129 -27.79 16.72 -10.10
CA LYS A 129 -27.07 17.63 -10.99
C LYS A 129 -26.40 18.74 -10.20
N VAL A 130 -25.23 19.16 -10.67
CA VAL A 130 -24.55 20.36 -10.17
C VAL A 130 -25.43 21.58 -10.41
N THR A 131 -25.64 22.39 -9.38
CA THR A 131 -26.39 23.66 -9.44
C THR A 131 -25.50 24.86 -9.29
N ASP A 132 -24.49 24.80 -8.41
CA ASP A 132 -23.57 25.92 -8.15
C ASP A 132 -22.14 25.42 -7.89
N THR A 133 -21.17 26.07 -8.54
CA THR A 133 -19.74 25.76 -8.49
C THR A 133 -18.89 26.90 -7.92
N ARG A 134 -19.51 28.00 -7.49
CA ARG A 134 -18.80 29.21 -7.05
C ARG A 134 -18.01 29.01 -5.76
N TYR A 135 -18.41 28.06 -4.93
CA TYR A 135 -17.81 27.84 -3.62
C TYR A 135 -16.43 27.16 -3.72
N PRO A 136 -15.45 27.59 -2.89
CA PRO A 136 -14.07 27.13 -3.00
C PRO A 136 -13.85 25.68 -2.56
N HIS A 137 -14.62 25.20 -1.58
CA HIS A 137 -14.42 23.88 -0.96
C HIS A 137 -15.52 22.87 -1.29
N ILE A 138 -16.67 23.36 -1.75
CA ILE A 138 -17.88 22.56 -1.99
C ILE A 138 -18.50 22.88 -3.35
N CYS A 139 -19.34 21.96 -3.82
CA CYS A 139 -20.20 22.11 -4.98
C CYS A 139 -21.63 21.79 -4.56
N LEU A 140 -22.59 22.61 -5.00
CA LEU A 140 -24.01 22.44 -4.66
C LEU A 140 -24.73 21.63 -5.74
N PHE A 141 -25.74 20.89 -5.30
CA PHE A 141 -26.50 19.98 -6.15
C PHE A 141 -28.02 20.19 -6.01
N ASP A 142 -28.77 19.74 -7.00
CA ASP A 142 -30.24 19.87 -7.05
C ASP A 142 -30.99 18.97 -6.05
N ASN A 143 -30.29 18.02 -5.43
CA ASN A 143 -30.79 17.24 -4.30
C ASN A 143 -30.74 18.01 -2.97
N GLY A 144 -30.32 19.28 -2.97
CA GLY A 144 -30.22 20.13 -1.79
C GLY A 144 -28.97 19.88 -0.93
N GLN A 145 -28.07 18.99 -1.36
CA GLN A 145 -26.83 18.69 -0.66
C GLN A 145 -25.63 19.44 -1.25
N ALA A 146 -24.57 19.54 -0.44
CA ALA A 146 -23.28 20.05 -0.84
C ALA A 146 -22.23 18.94 -0.68
N TYR A 147 -21.42 18.71 -1.72
CA TYR A 147 -20.32 17.76 -1.67
C TYR A 147 -18.99 18.48 -1.83
N SER A 148 -17.93 17.92 -1.24
CA SER A 148 -16.59 18.48 -1.40
C SER A 148 -16.11 18.34 -2.84
N TRP A 149 -15.27 19.26 -3.31
CA TRP A 149 -14.68 19.12 -4.64
C TRP A 149 -13.86 17.84 -4.81
N ALA A 150 -13.24 17.34 -3.73
CA ALA A 150 -12.56 16.06 -3.75
C ALA A 150 -13.53 14.91 -4.06
N ASP A 151 -14.70 14.90 -3.43
CA ASP A 151 -15.71 13.86 -3.65
C ASP A 151 -16.28 13.93 -5.08
N VAL A 152 -16.57 15.14 -5.57
CA VAL A 152 -17.03 15.36 -6.96
C VAL A 152 -15.99 14.88 -7.98
N ILE A 153 -14.71 15.21 -7.78
CA ILE A 153 -13.63 14.77 -8.67
C ILE A 153 -13.50 13.25 -8.65
N ARG A 154 -13.53 12.62 -7.47
CA ARG A 154 -13.52 11.16 -7.32
C ARG A 154 -14.67 10.50 -8.09
N CYS A 155 -15.87 11.08 -8.04
CA CYS A 155 -17.05 10.59 -8.75
C CYS A 155 -17.05 10.88 -10.26
N SER A 156 -16.21 11.78 -10.74
CA SER A 156 -16.03 12.03 -12.19
C SER A 156 -15.04 11.08 -12.87
N ARG A 157 -14.20 10.39 -12.08
CA ARG A 157 -13.29 9.34 -12.57
C ARG A 157 -14.10 8.09 -12.97
N ALA A 158 -13.58 7.32 -13.92
CA ALA A 158 -14.23 6.10 -14.40
C ALA A 158 -14.49 5.10 -13.25
N GLY A 159 -15.74 4.69 -13.06
CA GLY A 159 -16.14 3.77 -11.98
C GLY A 159 -17.61 3.87 -11.59
N VAL A 160 -18.00 3.14 -10.53
CA VAL A 160 -19.35 3.15 -9.92
C VAL A 160 -19.43 4.07 -8.68
N ASN A 161 -18.54 5.06 -8.61
CA ASN A 161 -18.44 5.97 -7.46
C ASN A 161 -19.73 6.80 -7.30
N THR A 162 -20.18 6.89 -6.05
CA THR A 162 -21.34 7.67 -5.62
C THR A 162 -20.90 8.76 -4.65
N LEU A 163 -21.50 9.94 -4.79
CA LEU A 163 -21.26 11.08 -3.90
C LEU A 163 -21.63 10.71 -2.47
N GLY A 164 -20.84 11.17 -1.51
CA GLY A 164 -21.00 10.92 -0.08
C GLY A 164 -20.49 9.56 0.41
N GLU A 165 -20.08 8.66 -0.49
CA GLU A 165 -19.52 7.35 -0.12
C GLU A 165 -17.99 7.35 -0.19
N TRP A 166 -17.33 7.28 0.97
CA TRP A 166 -15.88 7.07 1.02
C TRP A 166 -15.53 5.59 0.84
N PRO A 167 -14.43 5.26 0.12
CA PRO A 167 -13.90 3.90 0.10
C PRO A 167 -13.66 3.42 1.53
N LYS A 168 -14.09 2.19 1.83
CA LYS A 168 -13.84 1.53 3.13
C LYS A 168 -12.44 0.95 3.19
#